data_AF-A0A661TZH2-F1
#
_entry.id   AF-A0A661TZH2-F1
#
_cell.length_a   1.000
_cell.length_b   1.000
_cell.length_c   1.000
_cell.angle_alpha   90.00
_cell.angle_beta   90.00
_cell.angle_gamma   90.00
#
_symmetry.space_group_name_H-M   'P 1'
#
loop_
_entity.id
_entity.type
_entity.pdbx_description
1 polymer ?
#
loop_
_entity_poly.entity_id
_entity_poly.type
_entity_poly.pdbx_seq_one_letter_code
_entity_poly.pdbx_strand_id
1 'polypeptide(L)' 'MLYIMNSPILTAPGRYVYERIDIERARRLLKEPFESAIGHEATAQFMSRLLGVEIPVNRVSIAMRPGDVA' A
#
# COMPACT_ATOMS: atom_id res chain seq x y z
N MET A 1 -10.28 3.77 1.45
CA MET A 1 -8.93 4.04 1.99
C MET A 1 -7.90 3.51 1.01
N LEU A 2 -6.76 4.19 0.86
CA LEU A 2 -5.60 3.68 0.15
C LEU A 2 -4.59 3.14 1.16
N TYR A 3 -4.26 1.86 1.03
CA TYR A 3 -3.21 1.22 1.82
C TYR A 3 -1.95 1.04 0.98
N ILE A 4 -0.80 0.96 1.64
CA ILE A 4 0.42 0.42 1.03
C ILE A 4 0.91 -0.76 1.84
N MET A 5 1.05 -1.91 1.17
CA MET A 5 1.36 -3.20 1.79
C MET A 5 2.64 -3.80 1.21
N ASN A 6 3.33 -4.63 1.98
CA ASN A 6 4.53 -5.33 1.54
C ASN A 6 4.25 -6.60 0.71
N SER A 7 2.97 -7.01 0.60
CA SER A 7 2.54 -8.20 -0.16
C SER A 7 1.05 -8.11 -0.48
N PRO A 8 0.58 -8.72 -1.59
CA PRO A 8 -0.82 -8.67 -2.01
C PRO A 8 -1.68 -9.65 -1.20
N ILE A 9 -1.95 -9.32 0.06
CA ILE A 9 -2.76 -10.14 0.98
C ILE A 9 -4.21 -9.67 0.92
N LEU A 10 -5.15 -10.60 0.72
CA LEU A 10 -6.56 -10.33 0.95
C LEU A 10 -6.83 -10.30 2.46
N THR A 11 -7.14 -9.12 2.99
CA THR A 11 -7.26 -8.91 4.44
C THR A 11 -8.67 -9.09 4.99
N ALA A 12 -9.65 -9.29 4.11
CA ALA A 12 -11.03 -9.63 4.43
C ALA A 12 -11.66 -10.49 3.31
N PRO A 13 -12.72 -11.26 3.58
CA PRO A 13 -13.50 -11.92 2.54
C PRO A 13 -14.18 -10.90 1.61
N GLY A 14 -14.12 -11.15 0.29
CA GLY A 14 -14.75 -10.26 -0.69
C GLY A 14 -14.29 -10.53 -2.13
N ARG A 15 -14.73 -9.68 -3.06
CA ARG A 15 -14.25 -9.69 -4.45
C ARG A 15 -13.23 -8.56 -4.63
N TYR A 16 -12.06 -8.92 -5.14
CA TYR A 16 -10.95 -8.01 -5.40
C TYR A 16 -10.57 -8.05 -6.87
N VAL A 17 -10.10 -6.91 -7.38
CA VAL A 17 -9.42 -6.82 -8.67
C VAL A 17 -7.94 -6.68 -8.36
N TYR A 18 -7.12 -7.58 -8.92
CA TYR A 18 -5.68 -7.57 -8.75
C TYR A 18 -5.02 -7.29 -10.09
N GLU A 19 -4.45 -6.09 -10.21
CA GLU A 19 -3.86 -5.58 -11.44
C GLU A 19 -2.46 -5.07 -11.18
N ARG A 20 -1.56 -5.29 -12.14
CA ARG A 20 -0.22 -4.72 -12.11
C ARG A 20 -0.29 -3.26 -12.56
N ILE A 21 0.30 -2.37 -11.77
CA ILE A 21 0.48 -0.96 -12.12
C ILE A 21 1.96 -0.64 -12.41
N ASP A 22 2.20 0.42 -13.17
CA ASP A 22 3.55 0.98 -13.37
C ASP A 22 3.94 1.92 -12.22
N ILE A 23 5.23 2.30 -12.20
CA ILE A 23 5.78 3.16 -11.16
C ILE A 23 5.16 4.56 -11.16
N GLU A 24 4.82 5.09 -12.33
CA GLU A 24 4.24 6.42 -12.47
C GLU A 24 2.81 6.47 -11.91
N ARG A 25 2.04 5.42 -12.12
CA ARG A 25 0.71 5.26 -11.52
C ARG A 25 0.80 5.13 -10.01
N ALA A 26 1.74 4.34 -9.49
CA ALA A 26 1.97 4.21 -8.05
C ALA A 26 2.30 5.58 -7.41
N ARG A 27 3.21 6.35 -8.01
CA ARG A 27 3.53 7.71 -7.56
C ARG A 27 2.33 8.65 -7.57
N ARG A 28 1.46 8.55 -8.60
CA ARG A 28 0.23 9.36 -8.65
C ARG A 28 -0.77 8.98 -7.56
N LEU A 29 -0.94 7.69 -7.25
CA LEU A 29 -1.85 7.23 -6.21
C LEU A 29 -1.43 7.74 -4.83
N LEU A 30 -0.13 7.71 -4.52
CA LEU A 30 0.40 8.14 -3.22
C LEU A 30 0.49 9.66 -3.05
N LYS A 31 -0.06 10.45 -3.99
CA LYS A 31 -0.35 11.87 -3.75
C LYS A 31 -1.59 12.08 -2.90
N GLU A 32 -2.50 11.10 -2.88
CA GLU A 32 -3.67 11.08 -2.02
C GLU A 32 -3.30 10.56 -0.62
N PRO A 33 -4.09 10.86 0.42
CA PRO A 33 -3.89 10.28 1.74
C PRO A 33 -3.88 8.75 1.68
N PHE A 34 -2.84 8.15 2.27
CA PHE A 34 -2.69 6.70 2.36
C PHE A 34 -2.29 6.28 3.78
N GLU A 35 -2.51 5.01 4.08
CA GLU A 35 -2.07 4.37 5.32
C GLU A 35 -1.03 3.28 5.01
N SER A 36 0.14 3.38 5.64
CA SER A 36 1.14 2.32 5.56
C SER A 36 0.74 1.14 6.42
N ALA A 37 0.81 -0.06 5.85
CA ALA A 37 0.77 -1.33 6.57
C ALA A 37 2.05 -2.14 6.33
N ILE A 38 3.16 -1.45 5.97
CA ILE A 38 4.46 -2.10 5.76
C ILE A 38 5.10 -2.41 7.11
N GLY A 39 5.27 -3.70 7.40
CA GLY A 39 5.87 -4.17 8.66
C GLY A 39 7.39 -4.36 8.68
N HIS A 40 8.10 -4.10 7.57
CA HIS A 40 9.55 -4.27 7.45
C HIS A 40 10.24 -2.95 7.07
N GLU A 41 11.25 -2.57 7.85
CA GLU A 41 11.99 -1.31 7.66
C GLU A 41 12.67 -1.20 6.31
N ALA A 42 13.37 -2.25 5.88
CA ALA A 42 14.05 -2.27 4.58
C ALA A 42 13.07 -2.02 3.41
N THR A 43 11.86 -2.59 3.48
CA THR A 43 10.82 -2.38 2.47
C THR A 43 10.30 -0.95 2.51
N ALA A 44 10.00 -0.40 3.69
CA ALA A 44 9.51 0.96 3.84
C ALA A 44 10.52 1.99 3.31
N GLN A 45 11.81 1.84 3.64
CA GLN A 45 12.88 2.71 3.14
C GLN A 45 13.06 2.58 1.63
N PHE A 46 13.08 1.35 1.10
CA PHE A 46 13.19 1.12 -0.34
C PHE A 46 12.03 1.76 -1.11
N MET A 47 10.80 1.50 -0.67
CA MET A 47 9.60 2.05 -1.30
C MET A 47 9.56 3.58 -1.20
N SER A 48 9.99 4.15 -0.06
CA SER A 48 10.05 5.60 0.10
C SER A 48 10.98 6.26 -0.92
N ARG A 49 12.18 5.68 -1.11
CA ARG A 49 13.15 6.17 -2.10
C ARG A 49 12.64 5.98 -3.53
N LEU A 50 12.03 4.84 -3.83
CA LEU A 50 11.55 4.50 -5.16
C LEU A 50 10.37 5.41 -5.59
N LEU A 51 9.45 5.68 -4.66
CA LEU A 51 8.22 6.41 -4.92
C LEU A 51 8.32 7.91 -4.64
N GLY A 52 9.38 8.36 -3.95
CA GLY A 52 9.63 9.78 -3.66
C GLY A 52 8.70 10.36 -2.60
N VAL A 53 8.18 9.52 -1.71
CA VAL A 53 7.24 9.87 -0.63
C VAL A 53 7.67 9.12 0.63
N GLU A 54 7.55 9.75 1.80
CA GLU A 54 7.84 9.08 3.07
C GLU A 54 6.79 8.01 3.37
N ILE A 55 7.21 6.75 3.45
CA ILE A 55 6.36 5.62 3.83
C ILE A 55 6.87 5.10 5.18
N PRO A 56 6.13 5.34 6.29
CA PRO A 56 6.56 4.89 7.61
C PRO A 56 6.44 3.37 7.73
N VAL A 57 7.28 2.78 8.58
CA VAL A 57 7.08 1.41 9.05
C VAL A 57 5.87 1.40 9.97
N ASN A 58 4.88 0.59 9.66
CA ASN A 58 3.69 0.43 10.48
C ASN A 58 3.22 -1.03 10.43
N ARG A 59 3.61 -1.80 11.45
CA ARG A 59 3.25 -3.22 11.56
C ARG A 59 1.87 -3.33 12.24
N VAL A 60 0.83 -3.29 11.41
CA VAL A 60 -0.56 -3.42 11.84
C VAL A 60 -1.30 -4.43 10.99
N SER A 61 -2.36 -5.01 11.53
CA SER A 61 -3.33 -5.77 10.75
C SER A 61 -4.44 -4.82 10.31
N ILE A 62 -4.66 -4.72 9.00
CA ILE A 62 -5.79 -4.00 8.42
C ILE A 62 -6.88 -4.99 8.01
N ALA A 63 -8.13 -4.54 7.91
CA ALA A 63 -9.23 -5.31 7.33
C ALA A 63 -9.94 -4.43 6.29
N MET A 64 -9.73 -4.73 5.00
CA MET A 64 -10.28 -3.94 3.90
C MET A 64 -11.81 -3.99 3.86
N ARG A 65 -12.42 -2.86 3.52
CA ARG A 65 -13.85 -2.68 3.29
C ARG A 65 -14.13 -2.45 1.80
N PRO A 66 -15.39 -2.61 1.33
CA PRO A 66 -15.75 -2.24 -0.03
C PRO A 66 -15.34 -0.79 -0.35
N GLY A 67 -14.57 -0.61 -1.43
CA GLY A 67 -14.01 0.69 -1.83
C GLY A 67 -12.59 0.96 -1.36
N ASP A 68 -12.01 0.12 -0.50
CA ASP A 68 -10.58 0.20 -0.16
C ASP A 68 -9.71 -0.36 -1.28
N VAL A 69 -8.51 0.21 -1.41
CA VAL A 69 -7.49 -0.16 -2.41
C VAL A 69 -6.14 -0.30 -1.72
N ALA A 70 -5.28 -1.17 -2.22
CA ALA A 70 -3.95 -1.47 -1.69
C ALA A 70 -2.94 -1.73 -2.81
#